data_AF-A0A7S2GJR0-F1
#
_entry.id   AF-A0A7S2GJR0-F1
#
_cell.length_a   1.000
_cell.length_b   1.000
_cell.length_c   1.000
_cell.angle_alpha   90.00
_cell.angle_beta   90.00
_cell.angle_gamma   90.00
#
_symmetry.space_group_name_H-M   'P 1'
#
loop_
_entity.id
_entity.type
_entity.pdbx_description
1 polymer ?
#
loop_
_entity_poly.entity_id
_entity_poly.type
_entity_poly.pdbx_seq_one_letter_code
_entity_poly.pdbx_strand_id
1 'polypeptide(L)'
;LMREGFRAGDGAVRERVAYKLDHGGFTGVPKTALGRLTMRTSSGTGLTDQTGSIQEFVPSQGDVGEYRFDGSEFDERASQRLALFDVRLFNCDRHEGNILVRPPRAPSSALGRSS
;
A
#
# COMPACT_ATOMS: atom_id res chain seq x y z
N LEU A 1 -12.84 6.55 15.75
CA LEU A 1 -12.28 7.66 16.57
C LEU A 1 -11.08 8.22 15.82
N MET A 2 -11.06 9.54 15.59
CA MET A 2 -9.95 10.24 14.97
C MET A 2 -8.76 10.21 15.94
N ARG A 3 -7.60 9.71 15.48
CA ARG A 3 -6.40 9.66 16.32
C ARG A 3 -5.88 11.07 16.56
N GLU A 4 -5.59 11.38 17.81
CA GLU A 4 -4.98 12.64 18.23
C GLU A 4 -3.71 12.90 17.40
N GLY A 5 -3.57 14.10 16.83
CA GLY A 5 -2.47 14.47 15.93
C GLY A 5 -2.73 14.33 14.43
N PHE A 6 -3.83 13.72 13.99
CA PHE A 6 -4.23 13.67 12.57
C PHE A 6 -5.39 14.62 12.29
N ARG A 7 -5.41 15.31 11.14
CA ARG A 7 -6.60 16.07 10.68
C ARG A 7 -7.55 15.17 9.90
N ALA A 8 -8.85 15.38 10.06
CA ALA A 8 -9.88 14.63 9.36
C ALA A 8 -9.80 14.97 7.87
N GLY A 9 -9.83 13.96 7.01
CA GLY A 9 -9.73 14.13 5.56
C GLY A 9 -8.32 14.02 4.97
N ASP A 10 -7.26 13.99 5.78
CA ASP A 10 -5.87 13.91 5.27
C ASP A 10 -5.44 12.48 4.89
N GLY A 11 -6.29 11.46 5.11
CA GLY A 11 -5.99 10.06 4.77
C GLY A 11 -5.55 9.89 3.32
N ALA A 12 -6.34 10.38 2.38
CA ALA A 12 -6.05 10.26 0.95
C ALA A 12 -4.71 10.91 0.54
N VAL A 13 -4.35 12.03 1.18
CA VAL A 13 -3.08 12.72 0.92
C VAL A 13 -1.91 11.89 1.45
N ARG A 14 -2.04 11.33 2.65
CA ARG A 14 -1.01 10.45 3.25
C ARG A 14 -0.74 9.23 2.36
N GLU A 15 -1.78 8.58 1.83
CA GLU A 15 -1.63 7.44 0.91
C GLU A 15 -0.86 7.81 -0.36
N ARG A 16 -1.20 8.96 -0.98
CA ARG A 16 -0.47 9.44 -2.16
C ARG A 16 1.00 9.79 -1.83
N VAL A 17 1.25 10.37 -0.66
CA VAL A 17 2.60 10.71 -0.21
C VAL A 17 3.43 9.46 0.05
N ALA A 18 2.83 8.41 0.64
CA ALA A 18 3.48 7.12 0.81
C ALA A 18 3.98 6.58 -0.54
N TYR A 19 3.12 6.51 -1.55
CA TYR A 19 3.54 6.08 -2.89
C TYR A 19 4.67 6.95 -3.47
N LYS A 20 4.59 8.28 -3.32
CA LYS A 20 5.63 9.19 -3.84
C LYS A 20 6.99 9.05 -3.13
N LEU A 21 6.97 8.72 -1.84
CA LEU A 21 8.19 8.55 -1.02
C LEU A 21 8.81 7.16 -1.15
N ASP A 22 8.07 6.19 -1.71
CA ASP A 22 8.60 4.87 -2.06
C ASP A 22 9.41 4.89 -3.37
N HIS A 23 10.56 5.57 -3.34
CA HIS A 23 11.40 5.76 -4.52
C HIS A 23 11.85 4.43 -5.13
N GLY A 24 11.54 4.24 -6.43
CA GLY A 24 11.91 3.03 -7.17
C GLY A 24 11.18 1.76 -6.72
N GLY A 25 10.11 1.88 -5.92
CA GLY A 25 9.39 0.72 -5.38
C GLY A 25 10.21 -0.05 -4.34
N PHE A 26 11.03 0.65 -3.56
CA PHE A 26 11.93 0.06 -2.57
C PHE A 26 11.21 -0.76 -1.50
N THR A 27 10.00 -0.36 -1.14
CA THR A 27 9.12 -0.98 -0.14
C THR A 27 7.89 -1.62 -0.75
N GLY A 28 7.55 -1.28 -1.99
CA GLY A 28 6.50 -1.92 -2.77
C GLY A 28 5.12 -1.28 -2.63
N VAL A 29 5.04 0.01 -2.28
CA VAL A 29 3.77 0.74 -2.24
C VAL A 29 3.18 0.81 -3.66
N PRO A 30 1.96 0.28 -3.90
CA PRO A 30 1.36 0.32 -5.23
C PRO A 30 1.06 1.76 -5.68
N LYS A 31 0.94 1.95 -7.00
CA LYS A 31 0.69 3.27 -7.58
C LYS A 31 -0.56 3.89 -6.96
N THR A 32 -0.40 5.06 -6.36
CA THR A 32 -1.48 5.74 -5.65
C THR A 32 -1.66 7.18 -6.15
N ALA A 33 -2.87 7.54 -6.53
CA ALA A 33 -3.25 8.87 -7.00
C ALA A 33 -4.39 9.46 -6.16
N LEU A 34 -4.52 10.79 -6.15
CA LEU A 34 -5.74 11.44 -5.70
C LEU A 34 -6.70 11.50 -6.88
N GLY A 35 -7.94 11.07 -6.66
CA GLY A 35 -8.97 11.06 -7.69
C GLY A 35 -10.31 11.54 -7.15
N ARG A 36 -11.17 11.95 -8.08
CA ARG A 36 -12.58 12.22 -7.84
C ARG A 36 -13.39 11.17 -8.59
N LEU A 37 -14.29 10.50 -7.88
CA LEU A 37 -15.15 9.45 -8.42
C LEU A 37 -16.61 9.85 -8.19
N THR A 38 -17.42 9.79 -9.23
CA THR A 38 -18.87 9.92 -9.12
C THR A 38 -19.45 8.57 -8.76
N MET A 39 -20.02 8.45 -7.56
CA MET A 39 -20.53 7.20 -7.00
C MET A 39 -22.00 7.33 -6.66
N ARG A 40 -22.74 6.20 -6.63
CA ARG A 40 -24.11 6.23 -6.12
C ARG A 40 -24.10 6.56 -4.63
N THR A 41 -25.06 7.36 -4.20
CA THR A 41 -25.30 7.61 -2.78
C THR A 41 -25.65 6.30 -2.07
N SER A 42 -25.47 6.26 -0.75
CA SER A 42 -25.86 5.11 0.08
C SER A 42 -27.36 4.80 -0.03
N SER A 43 -28.19 5.79 -0.34
CA SER A 43 -29.62 5.62 -0.63
C SER A 43 -29.91 4.98 -2.00
N GLY A 44 -28.91 4.87 -2.88
CA GLY A 44 -29.06 4.35 -4.26
C GLY A 44 -29.80 5.29 -5.22
N THR A 45 -30.37 6.39 -4.73
CA THR A 45 -31.26 7.30 -5.47
C THR A 45 -30.56 8.47 -6.14
N GLY A 46 -29.27 8.71 -5.86
CA GLY A 46 -28.51 9.83 -6.40
C GLY A 46 -27.06 9.49 -6.73
N LEU A 47 -26.38 10.44 -7.36
CA LEU A 47 -24.94 10.41 -7.59
C LEU A 47 -24.27 11.48 -6.71
N THR A 48 -23.10 11.17 -6.19
CA THR A 48 -22.27 12.10 -5.42
C THR A 48 -20.82 11.95 -5.80
N ASP A 49 -20.10 13.07 -5.88
CA ASP A 49 -18.66 13.08 -6.11
C ASP A 49 -17.93 12.85 -4.79
N GLN A 50 -17.11 11.81 -4.75
CA GLN A 50 -16.21 11.52 -3.65
C GLN A 50 -14.77 11.74 -4.10
N THR A 51 -14.01 12.48 -3.30
CA THR A 51 -12.57 12.66 -3.51
C THR A 51 -11.83 11.76 -2.53
N GLY A 52 -10.83 11.01 -3.02
CA GLY A 52 -10.07 10.07 -2.21
C GLY A 52 -8.79 9.60 -2.90
N SER A 53 -8.09 8.68 -2.25
CA SER A 53 -6.95 7.97 -2.83
C SER A 53 -7.45 6.79 -3.65
N ILE A 54 -6.92 6.65 -4.87
CA ILE A 54 -7.12 5.49 -5.73
C ILE A 54 -5.76 4.79 -5.82
N GLN A 55 -5.71 3.54 -5.38
CA GLN A 55 -4.51 2.72 -5.39
C GLN A 55 -4.66 1.58 -6.40
N GLU A 56 -3.59 1.29 -7.13
CA GLU A 56 -3.51 0.14 -8.03
C GLU A 56 -3.79 -1.16 -7.27
N PHE A 57 -4.74 -1.94 -7.78
CA PHE A 57 -4.99 -3.28 -7.26
C PHE A 57 -3.82 -4.20 -7.64
N VAL A 58 -3.26 -4.86 -6.65
CA VAL A 58 -2.16 -5.83 -6.83
C VAL A 58 -2.61 -7.18 -6.29
N PRO A 59 -2.63 -8.25 -7.11
CA PRO A 59 -2.91 -9.58 -6.62
C PRO A 59 -1.92 -10.03 -5.54
N SER A 60 -2.46 -10.51 -4.42
CA SER A 60 -1.72 -11.07 -3.29
C SER A 60 -2.17 -12.51 -3.02
N GLN A 61 -1.41 -13.24 -2.20
CA GLN A 61 -1.74 -14.60 -1.74
C GLN A 61 -2.35 -14.62 -0.34
N GLY A 62 -2.57 -13.45 0.27
CA GLY A 62 -2.99 -13.30 1.64
C GLY A 62 -2.25 -12.13 2.30
N ASP A 63 -2.54 -11.92 3.58
CA ASP A 63 -1.80 -11.01 4.44
C ASP A 63 -0.83 -11.74 5.37
N VAL A 64 0.06 -11.00 6.04
CA VAL A 64 1.10 -11.58 6.89
C VAL A 64 0.53 -12.35 8.10
N GLY A 65 -0.72 -12.08 8.51
CA GLY A 65 -1.36 -12.78 9.63
C GLY A 65 -1.63 -14.26 9.37
N GLU A 66 -1.57 -14.70 8.12
CA GLU A 66 -1.71 -16.12 7.73
C GLU A 66 -0.39 -16.92 7.82
N TYR A 67 0.73 -16.26 8.11
CA TYR A 67 2.07 -16.84 8.09
C TYR A 67 2.70 -16.87 9.49
N ARG A 68 3.78 -17.65 9.64
CA ARG A 68 4.54 -17.79 10.88
C ARG A 68 5.28 -16.49 11.20
N PHE A 69 5.16 -16.10 12.47
CA PHE A 69 5.82 -14.91 13.00
C PHE A 69 7.27 -15.15 13.46
N ASP A 70 7.82 -16.35 13.26
CA ASP A 70 9.21 -16.68 13.64
C ASP A 70 10.26 -16.11 12.68
N GLY A 71 9.83 -15.37 11.65
CA GLY A 71 10.68 -14.72 10.67
C GLY A 71 11.27 -15.67 9.62
N SER A 72 10.93 -16.96 9.66
CA SER A 72 11.47 -17.95 8.72
C SER A 72 10.88 -17.86 7.31
N GLU A 73 9.72 -17.22 7.15
CA GLU A 73 8.98 -17.17 5.88
C GLU A 73 9.18 -15.88 5.08
N PHE A 74 9.89 -14.89 5.65
CA PHE A 74 10.03 -13.57 5.04
C PHE A 74 11.49 -13.17 4.85
N ASP A 75 11.77 -12.46 3.75
CA ASP A 75 13.08 -11.84 3.52
C ASP A 75 13.35 -10.76 4.58
N GLU A 76 14.37 -10.97 5.40
CA GLU A 76 14.75 -10.04 6.48
C GLU A 76 14.93 -8.62 5.96
N ARG A 77 15.57 -8.47 4.79
CA ARG A 77 15.81 -7.14 4.19
C ARG A 77 14.49 -6.49 3.76
N ALA A 78 13.54 -7.23 3.21
CA ALA A 78 12.22 -6.71 2.86
C ALA A 78 11.48 -6.22 4.10
N SER A 79 11.50 -7.00 5.18
CA SER A 79 10.91 -6.61 6.46
C SER A 79 11.55 -5.34 7.03
N GLN A 80 12.88 -5.24 7.01
CA GLN A 80 13.61 -4.05 7.46
C GLN A 80 13.29 -2.81 6.60
N ARG A 81 13.19 -2.96 5.28
CA ARG A 81 12.80 -1.86 4.38
C ARG A 81 11.42 -1.32 4.72
N LEU A 82 10.45 -2.21 4.91
CA LEU A 82 9.09 -1.85 5.28
C LEU A 82 9.05 -1.15 6.66
N ALA A 83 9.73 -1.70 7.66
CA ALA A 83 9.79 -1.12 9.00
C ALA A 83 10.41 0.29 9.00
N LEU A 84 11.54 0.48 8.30
CA LEU A 84 12.17 1.80 8.15
C LEU A 84 11.23 2.80 7.49
N PHE A 85 10.46 2.35 6.50
CA PHE A 85 9.52 3.18 5.78
C PHE A 85 8.34 3.62 6.65
N ASP A 86 7.78 2.71 7.45
CA ASP A 86 6.71 3.03 8.41
C ASP A 86 7.17 4.06 9.46
N VAL A 87 8.41 3.93 9.96
CA VAL A 87 9.00 4.92 10.87
C VAL A 87 9.08 6.30 10.21
N ARG A 88 9.55 6.36 8.94
CA ARG A 88 9.66 7.63 8.20
C ARG A 88 8.32 8.27 7.90
N LEU A 89 7.28 7.47 7.65
CA LEU A 89 5.93 7.95 7.41
C LEU A 89 5.15 8.25 8.70
N PHE A 90 5.71 7.88 9.86
CA PHE A 90 4.98 7.87 11.12
C PHE A 90 3.65 7.11 10.99
N ASN A 91 3.72 5.90 10.42
CA ASN A 91 2.55 5.06 10.22
C ASN A 91 2.09 4.46 11.54
N CYS A 92 1.05 5.04 12.13
CA CYS A 92 0.53 4.59 13.42
C CYS A 92 -0.41 3.38 13.34
N ASP A 93 -0.77 2.91 12.15
CA ASP A 93 -1.81 1.88 11.94
C ASP A 93 -1.29 0.60 11.27
N ARG A 94 0.03 0.37 11.31
CA ARG A 94 0.61 -0.86 10.79
C ARG A 94 0.20 -2.04 11.67
N HIS A 95 -0.40 -3.06 11.04
CA HIS A 95 -0.66 -4.38 11.60
C HIS A 95 -0.49 -5.44 10.50
N GLU A 96 -0.51 -6.71 10.86
CA GLU A 96 -0.29 -7.87 10.00
C GLU A 96 -1.23 -7.90 8.78
N GLY A 97 -2.53 -7.63 8.99
CA GLY A 97 -3.52 -7.50 7.93
C GLY A 97 -3.30 -6.36 6.92
N ASN A 98 -2.41 -5.40 7.21
CA ASN A 98 -2.06 -4.30 6.30
C ASN A 98 -0.82 -4.61 5.44
N ILE A 99 -0.24 -5.79 5.56
CA ILE A 99 0.93 -6.22 4.78
C ILE A 99 0.51 -7.40 3.92
N LEU A 100 0.51 -7.20 2.61
CA LEU A 100 0.12 -8.24 1.66
C LEU A 100 1.34 -9.03 1.18
N VAL A 101 1.20 -10.35 1.11
CA VAL A 101 2.24 -11.26 0.66
C VAL A 101 2.06 -11.55 -0.83
N ARG A 102 3.18 -11.55 -1.56
CA ARG A 102 3.23 -11.90 -2.98
C ARG A 102 4.25 -13.00 -3.20
N PRO A 103 4.02 -13.88 -4.18
CA PRO A 103 5.02 -14.86 -4.56
C PRO A 103 6.29 -14.14 -5.06
N PRO A 104 7.47 -14.76 -4.91
CA PRO A 104 8.71 -14.23 -5.44
C PRO A 104 8.53 -13.87 -6.91
N ARG A 105 8.99 -12.68 -7.30
CA ARG A 105 8.95 -12.29 -8.71
C ARG A 105 9.81 -13.30 -9.47
N ALA A 106 9.21 -14.01 -10.43
CA ALA A 106 9.96 -14.90 -11.31
C ALA A 106 11.16 -14.11 -11.86
N PRO A 107 12.36 -14.72 -11.93
CA PRO A 107 13.51 -14.05 -12.52
C PRO A 107 13.08 -13.56 -13.89
N SER A 108 13.27 -12.27 -14.17
CA SER A 108 13.03 -11.75 -15.49
C SER A 108 13.91 -12.56 -16.42
N SER A 109 13.32 -13.42 -17.26
CA SER A 109 14.01 -13.89 -18.44
C SER A 109 14.52 -12.62 -19.13
N ALA A 110 15.83 -12.51 -19.24
CA ALA A 110 16.45 -11.41 -19.94
C ALA A 110 15.92 -11.47 -21.38
N LEU A 111 14.86 -10.71 -21.68
CA LEU A 111 14.48 -10.46 -23.05
C LEU A 111 15.70 -9.80 -23.68
N GLY A 112 16.26 -10.50 -24.66
CA GLY A 112 17.60 -10.28 -25.20
C GLY A 112 17.85 -8.81 -25.49
N ARG A 113 18.94 -8.29 -24.91
CA ARG A 113 19.66 -7.18 -25.50
C ARG A 113 20.31 -7.73 -26.78
N SER A 114 19.65 -7.56 -27.93
CA SER A 114 20.36 -7.61 -29.20
C SER A 114 21.18 -6.32 -29.32
N SER A 115 22.49 -6.50 -29.39
CA SER A 115 23.49 -5.55 -29.89
C SER A 115 23.14 -5.02 -31.27
#